data_AF-A0A957L4V9-F1
#
_entry.id   AF-A0A957L4V9-F1
#
_cell.length_a   1.000
_cell.length_b   1.000
_cell.length_c   1.000
_cell.angle_alpha   90.00
_cell.angle_beta   90.00
_cell.angle_gamma   90.00
#
_symmetry.space_group_name_H-M   'P 1'
#
loop_
_entity.id
_entity.type
_entity.pdbx_description
1 polymer ?
#
loop_
_entity_poly.entity_id
_entity_poly.type
_entity_poly.pdbx_seq_one_letter_code
_entity_poly.pdbx_strand_id
1 'polypeptide(L)'
;MLRNQEKLLEEPGNSIYFAGDLFDHKHLIGNTILADYIERLSDGRYQCYVPQDFEQPTHRGVDIRNVDLKAVMSCDFGLFNFDGADLDSGTVVE
;
A
#
# COMPACT_ATOMS: atom_id res chain seq x y z
N MET A 1 11.82 7.01 10.03
CA MET A 1 11.05 7.53 11.19
C MET A 1 10.10 6.44 11.62
N LEU A 2 10.12 6.07 12.89
CA LEU A 2 9.30 4.99 13.44
C LEU A 2 7.83 5.43 13.38
N ARG A 3 6.98 4.70 12.65
CA ARG A 3 5.53 4.98 12.59
C ARG A 3 4.95 4.74 13.99
N ASN A 4 4.25 5.76 14.50
CA ASN A 4 3.79 5.89 15.88
C ASN A 4 2.93 4.69 16.34
N GLN A 5 3.28 4.13 17.50
CA GLN A 5 2.49 3.11 18.22
C GLN A 5 1.43 3.72 19.16
N GLU A 6 1.07 5.00 19.03
CA GLU A 6 0.28 5.74 20.05
C GLU A 6 -1.15 6.17 19.64
N LYS A 7 -1.78 5.59 18.61
CA LYS A 7 -3.22 5.81 18.35
C LYS A 7 -4.03 4.56 18.67
N LEU A 8 -4.50 4.46 19.93
CA LEU A 8 -5.29 3.32 20.44
C LEU A 8 -6.72 3.72 20.87
N LEU A 9 -7.23 4.87 20.44
CA LEU A 9 -8.54 5.40 20.86
C LEU A 9 -9.45 5.94 19.73
N GLU A 10 -9.06 5.81 18.46
CA GLU A 10 -9.94 6.14 17.33
C GLU A 10 -10.56 4.84 16.78
N GLU A 11 -11.82 4.90 16.32
CA GLU A 11 -12.39 3.87 15.43
C GLU A 11 -11.34 3.58 14.34
N PRO A 12 -11.04 2.30 14.03
CA PRO A 12 -9.97 1.98 13.10
C PRO A 12 -10.23 2.72 11.78
N GLY A 13 -9.27 3.55 11.37
CA GLY A 13 -9.36 4.31 10.12
C GLY A 13 -9.58 3.35 8.95
N ASN A 14 -10.32 3.78 7.93
CA ASN A 14 -10.60 2.91 6.79
C ASN A 14 -9.31 2.61 6.04
N SER A 15 -9.06 1.33 5.81
CA SER A 15 -7.85 0.83 5.18
C SER A 15 -7.93 0.92 3.66
N ILE A 16 -6.84 1.36 3.03
CA ILE A 16 -6.69 1.45 1.58
C ILE A 16 -5.55 0.56 1.15
N TYR A 17 -5.81 -0.48 0.35
CA TYR A 17 -4.75 -1.18 -0.37
C TYR A 17 -4.28 -0.29 -1.52
N PHE A 18 -3.02 0.16 -1.47
CA PHE A 18 -2.47 1.07 -2.47
C PHE A 18 -1.45 0.35 -3.35
N ALA A 19 -1.95 -0.14 -4.48
CA ALA A 19 -1.20 -0.84 -5.52
C ALA A 19 -0.62 0.11 -6.57
N GLY A 20 0.51 -0.29 -7.15
CA GLY A 20 1.21 0.41 -8.21
C GLY A 20 2.64 -0.11 -8.32
N ASP A 21 3.39 0.40 -9.29
CA ASP A 21 4.80 0.07 -9.46
C ASP A 21 5.60 0.25 -8.16
N LEU A 22 6.57 -0.64 -7.92
CA LEU A 22 7.51 -0.55 -6.80
C LEU A 22 8.96 -0.88 -7.19
N PHE A 23 9.28 -0.80 -8.49
CA PHE A 23 10.54 -1.32 -9.03
C PHE A 23 11.72 -0.35 -8.99
N ASP A 24 11.46 0.95 -8.82
CA ASP A 24 12.50 1.97 -8.78
C ASP A 24 12.28 3.02 -7.69
N HIS A 25 13.26 3.87 -7.49
CA HIS A 25 13.24 4.90 -6.45
C HIS A 25 12.13 5.94 -6.65
N LYS A 26 11.71 6.23 -7.89
CA LYS A 26 10.63 7.18 -8.16
C LYS A 26 9.30 6.57 -7.77
N HIS A 27 9.09 5.30 -8.12
CA HIS A 27 7.92 4.54 -7.72
C HIS A 27 7.80 4.49 -6.19
N LEU A 28 8.85 4.03 -5.50
CA LEU A 28 8.86 3.88 -4.04
C LEU A 28 8.61 5.22 -3.32
N ILE A 29 9.27 6.29 -3.75
CA ILE A 29 9.10 7.62 -3.14
C ILE A 29 7.71 8.17 -3.45
N GLY A 30 7.23 8.01 -4.69
CA GLY A 30 5.92 8.49 -5.13
C GLY A 30 4.78 7.86 -4.32
N ASN A 31 4.79 6.53 -4.18
CA ASN A 31 3.80 5.80 -3.40
C ASN A 31 3.80 6.26 -1.94
N THR A 32 4.97 6.41 -1.32
CA THR A 32 5.10 6.88 0.07
C THR A 32 4.57 8.30 0.26
N ILE A 33 4.90 9.22 -0.64
CA ILE A 33 4.43 10.61 -0.56
C ILE A 33 2.91 10.65 -0.70
N LEU A 34 2.34 9.96 -1.68
CA LEU A 34 0.90 9.99 -1.89
C LEU A 34 0.14 9.36 -0.71
N ALA A 35 0.62 8.23 -0.18
CA ALA A 35 0.09 7.61 1.03
C ALA A 35 0.10 8.58 2.23
N ASP A 36 1.24 9.23 2.51
CA ASP A 36 1.37 10.22 3.60
C ASP A 36 0.38 11.37 3.45
N TYR A 37 0.20 11.89 2.23
CA TYR A 37 -0.76 12.96 1.98
C TYR A 37 -2.20 12.51 2.19
N ILE A 38 -2.58 11.30 1.77
CA ILE A 38 -3.92 10.74 2.02
C ILE A 38 -4.17 10.63 3.52
N GLU A 39 -3.24 10.04 4.26
CA GLU A 39 -3.36 9.86 5.71
C GLU A 39 -3.45 11.20 6.45
N ARG A 40 -2.55 12.14 6.13
CA ARG A 40 -2.47 13.44 6.80
C ARG A 40 -3.66 14.35 6.46
N LEU A 41 -4.06 14.43 5.19
CA LEU A 41 -5.18 15.30 4.79
C LEU A 41 -6.54 14.73 5.20
N SER A 42 -6.63 13.41 5.39
CA SER A 42 -7.83 12.76 5.93
C SER A 42 -7.90 12.77 7.45
N ASP A 43 -6.89 13.31 8.13
CA ASP A 43 -6.76 13.27 9.60
C ASP A 43 -6.81 11.83 10.15
N GLY A 44 -6.17 10.89 9.44
CA GLY A 44 -6.11 9.47 9.79
C GLY A 44 -7.38 8.67 9.49
N ARG A 45 -8.42 9.27 8.88
CA ARG A 45 -9.64 8.54 8.47
C ARG A 45 -9.39 7.49 7.40
N TYR A 46 -8.34 7.68 6.60
CA TYR A 46 -7.87 6.72 5.62
C TYR A 46 -6.42 6.35 5.93
N GLN A 47 -6.13 5.05 5.99
CA GLN A 47 -4.79 4.51 6.27
C GLN A 47 -4.33 3.66 5.10
N CYS A 48 -3.17 3.98 4.54
CA CYS A 48 -2.67 3.33 3.33
C CYS A 48 -1.79 2.13 3.67
N TYR A 49 -2.16 0.99 3.10
CA TYR A 49 -1.37 -0.22 3.08
C TYR A 49 -0.63 -0.29 1.74
N VAL A 50 0.65 0.10 1.75
CA VAL A 50 1.50 0.12 0.54
C VAL A 50 2.36 -1.14 0.50
N PRO A 51 2.31 -1.98 -0.55
CA PRO A 51 3.02 -3.28 -0.61
C PRO A 51 4.52 -3.20 -0.26
N GLN A 52 5.19 -2.13 -0.69
CA GLN A 52 6.63 -1.90 -0.43
C GLN A 52 7.02 -1.86 1.06
N ASP A 53 6.07 -1.58 1.97
CA ASP A 53 6.33 -1.54 3.41
C ASP A 53 6.32 -2.95 4.06
N PHE A 54 5.77 -3.94 3.37
CA PHE A 54 5.48 -5.27 3.91
C PHE A 54 6.08 -6.41 3.07
N GLU A 55 6.85 -6.10 2.03
CA GLU A 55 7.61 -7.10 1.27
C GLU A 55 8.46 -7.94 2.23
N GLN A 56 8.10 -9.21 2.37
CA GLN A 56 8.84 -10.13 3.20
C GLN A 56 10.08 -10.63 2.45
N PRO A 57 11.21 -10.86 3.15
CA PRO A 57 12.44 -11.39 2.56
C PRO A 57 12.33 -12.89 2.18
N THR A 58 11.13 -13.41 1.87
CA THR A 58 10.98 -14.77 1.36
C THR A 58 11.32 -14.78 -0.12
N HIS A 59 12.08 -15.78 -0.57
CA HIS A 59 12.43 -15.95 -1.98
C HIS A 59 11.36 -16.69 -2.79
N ARG A 60 10.14 -16.85 -2.26
CA ARG A 60 9.07 -17.60 -2.91
C ARG A 60 7.99 -16.66 -3.40
N GLY A 61 7.86 -16.52 -4.72
CA GLY A 61 6.83 -15.66 -5.33
C GLY A 61 5.39 -16.01 -4.94
N VAL A 62 5.11 -17.26 -4.54
CA VAL A 62 3.79 -17.66 -4.03
C VAL A 62 3.46 -16.97 -2.70
N ASP A 63 4.45 -16.80 -1.82
CA ASP A 63 4.23 -16.21 -0.51
C ASP A 63 3.97 -14.71 -0.64
N ILE A 64 4.74 -14.02 -1.50
CA ILE A 64 4.55 -12.60 -1.85
C ILE A 64 3.12 -12.39 -2.36
N ARG A 65 2.73 -13.10 -3.44
CA ARG A 65 1.39 -13.04 -4.01
C ARG A 65 0.27 -13.27 -2.99
N ASN A 66 0.43 -14.27 -2.12
CA ASN A 66 -0.60 -14.59 -1.13
C ASN A 66 -0.73 -13.50 -0.05
N VAL A 67 0.36 -12.80 0.28
CA VAL A 67 0.33 -11.65 1.18
C VAL A 67 -0.41 -10.48 0.50
N ASP A 68 -0.08 -10.18 -0.75
CA ASP A 68 -0.69 -9.09 -1.50
C ASP A 68 -2.20 -9.32 -1.70
N LEU A 69 -2.60 -10.49 -2.19
CA LEU A 69 -4.02 -10.83 -2.35
C LEU A 69 -4.79 -10.82 -1.03
N LYS A 70 -4.15 -11.21 0.07
CA LYS A 70 -4.77 -11.10 1.39
C LYS A 70 -4.98 -9.64 1.77
N ALA A 71 -4.01 -8.76 1.50
CA ALA A 71 -4.13 -7.33 1.78
C ALA A 71 -5.23 -6.68 0.94
N VAL A 72 -5.30 -6.98 -0.37
CA VAL A 72 -6.40 -6.55 -1.26
C VAL A 72 -7.77 -6.90 -0.65
N MET A 73 -7.93 -8.15 -0.23
CA MET A 73 -9.20 -8.65 0.31
C MET A 73 -9.52 -8.17 1.73
N SER A 74 -8.53 -7.67 2.46
CA SER A 74 -8.69 -7.24 3.86
C SER A 74 -8.89 -5.73 4.00
N CYS A 75 -8.54 -4.95 2.98
CA CYS A 75 -8.71 -3.50 3.01
C CYS A 75 -10.14 -3.08 2.65
N ASP A 76 -10.57 -1.92 3.17
CA ASP A 76 -11.90 -1.37 2.91
C ASP A 76 -12.01 -0.75 1.51
N PHE A 77 -10.89 -0.24 0.98
CA PHE A 77 -10.78 0.39 -0.33
C PHE A 77 -9.55 -0.10 -1.09
N GLY A 78 -9.61 -0.05 -2.42
CA GLY A 78 -8.46 -0.23 -3.30
C GLY A 78 -8.13 1.06 -4.05
N LEU A 79 -6.85 1.41 -4.08
CA LEU A 79 -6.28 2.49 -4.90
C LEU A 79 -5.21 1.86 -5.80
N PHE A 80 -5.42 1.90 -7.11
CA PHE A 80 -4.55 1.25 -8.09
C PHE A 80 -3.96 2.31 -9.01
N ASN A 81 -2.63 2.44 -9.02
CA ASN A 81 -1.93 3.35 -9.90
C ASN A 81 -1.49 2.66 -11.19
N PHE A 82 -1.93 3.20 -12.34
CA PHE A 82 -1.63 2.70 -13.68
C PHE A 82 -0.88 3.75 -14.52
N ASP A 83 -0.11 4.61 -13.87
CA ASP A 83 0.77 5.57 -14.54
C ASP A 83 1.82 4.86 -15.40
N GLY A 84 2.33 5.55 -16.43
CA GLY A 84 3.36 5.02 -17.33
C GLY A 84 2.83 4.59 -18.70
N ALA A 85 3.72 4.05 -19.52
CA ALA A 85 3.38 3.59 -20.88
C ALA A 85 2.86 2.15 -20.89
N ASP A 86 3.32 1.34 -19.93
CA ASP A 86 2.93 -0.05 -19.74
C ASP A 86 2.28 -0.20 -18.37
N LEU A 87 1.31 -1.12 -18.26
CA LEU A 87 0.66 -1.43 -17.00
C LEU A 87 1.52 -2.38 -16.18
N ASP A 88 1.63 -2.13 -14.87
CA ASP A 88 2.21 -3.11 -13.95
C ASP A 88 1.35 -4.37 -13.91
N SER A 89 1.96 -5.50 -14.25
CA SER A 89 1.28 -6.79 -14.29
C SER A 89 0.82 -7.29 -12.92
N GLY A 90 1.49 -6.87 -11.83
CA GLY A 90 1.07 -7.19 -10.46
C GLY A 90 -0.23 -6.46 -10.13
N THR A 91 -0.21 -5.15 -10.27
CA THR A 91 -1.34 -4.23 -10.05
C THR A 91 -2.57 -4.59 -10.90
N VAL A 92 -2.39 -5.14 -12.11
CA VAL A 92 -3.53 -5.60 -12.96
C VAL A 92 -4.21 -6.87 -12.41
N VAL A 93 -3.47 -7.73 -11.70
CA VAL A 93 -4.01 -8.97 -11.12
C VAL A 93 -4.73 -8.70 -9.80
N GLU A 94 -4.29 -7.68 -9.08
CA GLU A 94 -4.85 -7.21 -7.80
C GLU A 94 -6.23 -6.55 -7.98
#